data_AF-A0A955ZE42-F1
#
_entry.id   AF-A0A955ZE42-F1
#
_cell.length_a   1.000
_cell.length_b   1.000
_cell.length_c   1.000
_cell.angle_alpha   90.00
_cell.angle_beta   90.00
_cell.angle_gamma   90.00
#
_symmetry.space_group_name_H-M   'P 1'
#
loop_
_entity.id
_entity.type
_entity.pdbx_description
1 polymer ?
#
loop_
_entity_poly.entity_id
_entity_poly.type
_entity_poly.pdbx_seq_one_letter_code
_entity_poly.pdbx_strand_id
1 'polypeptide(L)'
;MVHTTLFVATDEDLGRLFPSFRQPLAEPITRIGRNPLSGQIIGAKTWDPGAERPSPVPAPPSVRHRDGAAVRPPSIPAMDAVGEKLEESAPHRLRALPHVATAWVTGIELGALAKVLAAESAPARIVEPRDDDGFIDSLSSGAREPLAALADDDIPAAAERWAHELGRTPDDAHVWAIWALRALAREAIATGGNVFVHIAS
;
A
#
# COMPACT_ATOMS: atom_id res chain seq x y z
N MET A 1 -11.42 -3.86 -12.86
CA MET A 1 -10.01 -3.42 -12.72
C MET A 1 -9.88 -2.88 -11.31
N VAL A 2 -8.89 -3.35 -10.54
CA VAL A 2 -8.71 -2.88 -9.17
C VAL A 2 -7.99 -1.53 -9.23
N HIS A 3 -8.61 -0.49 -8.70
CA HIS A 3 -8.04 0.85 -8.63
C HIS A 3 -7.28 0.99 -7.33
N THR A 4 -5.99 1.33 -7.43
CA THR A 4 -5.10 1.41 -6.28
C THR A 4 -4.38 2.74 -6.26
N THR A 5 -4.17 3.29 -5.07
CA THR A 5 -3.35 4.47 -4.87
C THR A 5 -2.18 4.08 -3.98
N LEU A 6 -0.97 4.12 -4.53
CA LEU A 6 0.26 4.00 -3.76
C LEU A 6 0.57 5.35 -3.12
N PHE A 7 0.96 5.39 -1.86
CA PHE A 7 1.27 6.64 -1.18
C PHE A 7 2.32 6.47 -0.09
N VAL A 8 2.97 7.58 0.27
CA VAL A 8 3.92 7.64 1.38
C VAL A 8 3.26 8.29 2.58
N ALA A 9 3.33 7.64 3.73
CA ALA A 9 2.82 8.17 4.99
C ALA A 9 3.73 7.82 6.15
N THR A 10 3.79 8.70 7.15
CA THR A 10 4.29 8.36 8.49
C THR A 10 3.17 7.71 9.32
N ASP A 11 3.51 7.12 10.47
CA ASP A 11 2.49 6.62 11.40
C ASP A 11 1.57 7.75 11.91
N GLU A 12 2.09 8.98 12.02
CA GLU A 12 1.31 10.18 12.37
C GLU A 12 0.32 10.55 11.26
N ASP A 13 0.76 10.51 10.00
CA ASP A 13 -0.13 10.71 8.85
C ASP A 13 -1.25 9.67 8.81
N LEU A 14 -0.93 8.40 9.07
CA LEU A 14 -1.93 7.34 9.12
C LEU A 14 -2.93 7.55 10.24
N GLY A 15 -2.49 7.89 11.46
CA GLY A 15 -3.38 8.20 12.57
C GLY A 15 -4.31 9.40 12.29
N ARG A 16 -3.82 10.39 11.53
CA ARG A 16 -4.61 11.56 11.12
C ARG A 16 -5.61 11.25 10.01
N LEU A 17 -5.21 10.47 9.01
CA LEU A 17 -6.02 10.19 7.81
C LEU A 17 -6.97 9.00 7.98
N PHE A 18 -6.60 8.05 8.84
CA PHE A 18 -7.31 6.80 9.07
C PHE A 18 -7.48 6.57 10.58
N PRO A 19 -8.56 7.08 11.19
CA PRO A 19 -8.79 6.95 12.64
C PRO A 19 -8.85 5.51 13.16
N SER A 20 -9.10 4.53 12.27
CA SER A 20 -9.12 3.10 12.57
C SER A 20 -7.75 2.41 12.37
N PHE A 21 -6.69 3.17 12.09
CA PHE A 21 -5.33 2.64 11.95
C PHE A 21 -4.88 1.96 13.24
N ARG A 22 -4.31 0.75 13.11
CA ARG A 22 -3.75 0.01 14.24
C ARG A 22 -2.29 -0.32 13.96
N GLN A 23 -1.47 -0.08 14.98
CA GLN A 23 -0.09 -0.52 14.97
C GLN A 23 -0.05 -2.06 14.97
N PRO A 24 0.79 -2.68 14.12
CA PRO A 24 0.95 -4.12 14.14
C PRO A 24 1.55 -4.61 15.46
N LEU A 25 1.27 -5.87 15.80
CA LEU A 25 1.90 -6.57 16.91
C LEU A 25 3.41 -6.70 16.67
N ALA A 26 4.21 -6.72 17.74
CA ALA A 26 5.65 -6.93 17.65
C ALA A 26 6.01 -8.34 17.14
N GLU A 27 5.17 -9.34 17.46
CA GLU A 27 5.31 -10.72 17.00
C GLU A 27 4.00 -11.20 16.35
N PRO A 28 4.06 -12.02 15.28
CA PRO A 28 2.86 -12.53 14.64
C PRO A 28 2.11 -13.50 15.55
N ILE A 29 0.79 -13.37 15.57
CA ILE A 29 -0.11 -14.37 16.16
C ILE A 29 -0.68 -15.26 15.07
N THR A 30 -1.01 -16.51 15.40
CA THR A 30 -1.75 -17.39 14.49
C THR A 30 -3.25 -17.23 14.77
N ARG A 31 -3.99 -16.65 13.82
CA ARG A 31 -5.46 -16.67 13.87
C ARG A 31 -5.99 -17.89 13.12
N ILE A 32 -6.84 -18.63 13.80
CA ILE A 32 -7.51 -19.79 13.25
C ILE A 32 -8.88 -19.35 12.77
N GLY A 33 -9.08 -19.39 11.46
CA GLY A 33 -10.34 -19.08 10.79
C GLY A 33 -10.93 -20.31 10.12
N ARG A 34 -12.20 -20.22 9.73
CA ARG A 34 -12.84 -21.22 8.88
C ARG A 34 -13.05 -20.61 7.50
N ASN A 35 -12.54 -21.26 6.46
CA ASN A 35 -12.84 -20.87 5.09
C ASN A 35 -14.35 -21.01 4.86
N PRO A 36 -15.08 -19.94 4.49
CA PRO A 36 -16.53 -19.98 4.33
C PRO A 36 -16.98 -20.83 3.14
N LEU A 37 -16.11 -21.03 2.14
CA LEU A 37 -16.41 -21.82 0.94
C LEU A 37 -16.09 -23.30 1.13
N SER A 38 -14.91 -23.63 1.67
CA SER A 38 -14.46 -25.04 1.81
C SER A 38 -14.75 -25.65 3.18
N GLY A 39 -15.11 -24.83 4.17
CA GLY A 39 -15.31 -25.26 5.55
C GLY A 39 -14.03 -25.69 6.29
N GLN A 40 -12.87 -25.65 5.63
CA GLN A 40 -11.57 -26.01 6.21
C GLN A 40 -11.15 -25.00 7.27
N ILE A 41 -10.53 -25.51 8.33
CA ILE A 41 -9.85 -24.68 9.32
C ILE A 41 -8.51 -24.25 8.73
N ILE A 42 -8.30 -22.94 8.64
CA ILE A 42 -7.07 -22.34 8.11
C ILE A 42 -6.45 -21.51 9.23
N GLY A 43 -5.18 -21.78 9.54
CA GLY A 43 -4.36 -20.93 10.38
C GLY A 43 -3.60 -19.92 9.53
N ALA A 44 -3.81 -18.63 9.78
CA ALA A 44 -3.03 -17.55 9.16
C ALA A 44 -2.21 -16.83 10.22
N LYS A 45 -0.91 -16.65 9.95
CA LYS A 45 -0.09 -15.72 10.75
C LYS A 45 -0.53 -14.30 10.42
N THR A 46 -0.79 -13.52 11.45
CA THR A 46 -1.18 -12.11 11.32
C THR A 46 -0.50 -11.29 12.40
N TRP A 47 -0.20 -10.04 12.06
CA TRP A 47 0.27 -9.03 13.00
C TRP A 47 -0.87 -8.10 13.43
N ASP A 48 -2.12 -8.42 13.06
CA ASP A 48 -3.30 -7.66 13.48
C ASP A 48 -3.56 -7.86 14.99
N PRO A 49 -3.51 -6.78 15.80
CA PRO A 49 -3.97 -6.86 17.19
C PRO A 49 -5.47 -7.19 17.29
N GLY A 50 -6.23 -6.97 16.21
CA GLY A 50 -7.68 -7.09 16.17
C GLY A 50 -8.35 -5.77 16.51
N ALA A 51 -9.64 -5.68 16.19
CA ALA A 51 -10.45 -4.58 16.68
C ALA A 51 -10.41 -4.60 18.22
N GLU A 52 -9.93 -3.52 18.83
CA GLU A 52 -10.22 -3.28 20.24
C GLU A 52 -11.74 -3.28 20.41
N ARG A 53 -12.27 -3.89 21.49
CA ARG A 53 -13.71 -3.81 21.77
C ARG A 53 -14.11 -2.34 21.65
N PRO A 54 -15.17 -2.00 20.90
CA PRO A 54 -15.53 -0.62 20.69
C PRO A 54 -15.83 0.00 22.05
N SER A 55 -14.89 0.78 22.58
CA SER A 55 -15.30 1.93 23.36
C SER A 55 -16.11 2.79 22.39
N PRO A 56 -17.26 3.35 22.82
CA PRO A 56 -18.01 4.25 21.97
C PRO A 56 -17.16 5.50 21.75
N VAL A 57 -16.30 5.46 20.74
CA VAL A 57 -15.66 6.63 20.19
C VAL A 57 -16.82 7.40 19.57
N PRO A 58 -17.16 8.60 20.07
CA PRO A 58 -18.16 9.42 19.42
C PRO A 58 -17.76 9.51 17.94
N ALA A 59 -18.69 9.17 17.04
CA ALA A 59 -18.44 9.35 15.62
C ALA A 59 -17.97 10.80 15.45
N PRO A 60 -16.73 11.04 14.97
CA PRO A 60 -16.31 12.41 14.71
C PRO A 60 -17.38 12.99 13.79
N PRO A 61 -17.87 14.22 14.07
CA PRO A 61 -18.86 14.86 13.23
C PRO A 61 -18.37 14.73 11.79
N SER A 62 -19.26 14.34 10.87
CA SER A 62 -18.93 14.22 9.45
C SER A 62 -18.35 15.56 8.98
N VAL A 63 -17.01 15.65 9.02
CA VAL A 63 -16.30 16.83 8.57
C VAL A 63 -16.44 16.78 7.07
N ARG A 64 -17.29 17.66 6.53
CA ARG A 64 -17.15 18.08 5.14
C ARG A 64 -15.69 18.45 4.95
N HIS A 65 -14.93 17.65 4.20
CA HIS A 65 -13.50 17.84 4.02
C HIS A 65 -13.22 19.30 3.63
N ARG A 66 -12.59 19.99 4.57
CA ARG A 66 -11.99 21.30 4.38
C ARG A 66 -10.54 21.16 4.83
N ASP A 67 -9.88 20.12 4.35
CA ASP A 67 -8.57 19.74 4.87
C ASP A 67 -7.51 20.78 4.49
N GLY A 68 -7.79 21.68 3.54
CA GLY A 68 -6.91 22.81 3.18
C GLY A 68 -5.54 22.40 2.64
N ALA A 69 -5.23 21.10 2.65
CA ALA A 69 -4.00 20.53 2.15
C ALA A 69 -4.00 20.63 0.63
N ALA A 70 -2.98 21.28 0.09
CA ALA A 70 -2.82 21.39 -1.35
C ALA A 70 -2.69 20.00 -1.95
N VAL A 71 -3.52 19.71 -2.96
CA VAL A 71 -3.35 18.53 -3.80
C VAL A 71 -1.96 18.58 -4.42
N ARG A 72 -1.18 17.53 -4.19
CA ARG A 72 0.14 17.35 -4.81
C ARG A 72 -0.04 16.72 -6.19
N PRO A 73 0.84 17.02 -7.16
CA PRO A 73 0.96 16.20 -8.36
C PRO A 73 1.44 14.79 -7.97
N PRO A 74 1.19 13.76 -8.81
CA PRO A 74 1.72 12.42 -8.57
C PRO A 74 3.26 12.44 -8.59
N SER A 75 3.86 11.51 -7.85
CA SER A 75 5.32 11.47 -7.62
C SER A 75 6.09 11.15 -8.90
N ILE A 76 5.45 10.47 -9.85
CA ILE A 76 5.90 10.35 -11.23
C ILE A 76 4.71 10.55 -12.16
N PRO A 77 4.92 10.94 -13.43
CA PRO A 77 3.85 11.02 -14.41
C PRO A 77 3.14 9.67 -14.62
N ALA A 78 1.83 9.73 -14.86
CA ALA A 78 1.05 8.58 -15.29
C ALA A 78 1.66 7.96 -16.57
N MET A 79 1.60 6.63 -16.66
CA MET A 79 2.13 5.90 -17.81
C MET A 79 1.37 6.22 -19.11
N ASP A 80 0.05 6.33 -19.01
CA ASP A 80 -0.86 6.49 -20.13
C ASP A 80 -2.16 7.19 -19.71
N ALA A 81 -3.08 7.36 -20.67
CA ALA A 81 -4.39 7.98 -20.44
C ALA A 81 -5.28 7.19 -19.46
N VAL A 82 -5.01 5.91 -19.21
CA VAL A 82 -5.71 5.15 -18.15
C VAL A 82 -5.16 5.55 -16.80
N GLY A 83 -3.84 5.65 -16.66
CA GLY A 83 -3.15 6.19 -15.49
C GLY A 83 -3.64 7.58 -15.11
N GLU A 84 -3.80 8.48 -16.09
CA GLU A 84 -4.34 9.83 -15.84
C GLU A 84 -5.75 9.79 -15.21
N LYS A 85 -6.63 8.93 -15.72
CA LYS A 85 -7.98 8.74 -15.15
C LYS A 85 -7.95 8.14 -13.75
N LEU A 86 -6.98 7.28 -13.47
CA LEU A 86 -6.78 6.72 -12.13
C LEU A 86 -6.36 7.82 -11.14
N GLU A 87 -5.48 8.74 -11.56
CA GLU A 87 -5.06 9.89 -10.74
C GLU A 87 -6.22 10.86 -10.45
N GLU A 88 -7.09 11.09 -11.43
CA GLU A 88 -8.31 11.88 -11.23
C GLU A 88 -9.25 11.24 -10.19
N SER A 89 -9.26 9.90 -10.15
CA SER A 89 -10.12 9.10 -9.26
C SER A 89 -9.48 8.80 -7.89
N ALA A 90 -8.19 9.12 -7.69
CA ALA A 90 -7.49 8.84 -6.45
C ALA A 90 -8.13 9.62 -5.27
N PRO A 91 -8.29 9.00 -4.09
CA PRO A 91 -8.92 9.64 -2.95
C PRO A 91 -8.26 10.97 -2.59
N HIS A 92 -9.05 12.04 -2.50
CA HIS A 92 -8.53 13.41 -2.30
C HIS A 92 -7.58 13.53 -1.10
N ARG A 93 -7.90 12.84 0.01
CA ARG A 93 -7.06 12.80 1.22
C ARG A 93 -5.67 12.21 0.98
N LEU A 94 -5.55 11.23 0.08
CA LEU A 94 -4.26 10.61 -0.30
C LEU A 94 -3.48 11.49 -1.27
N ARG A 95 -4.18 12.30 -2.07
CA ARG A 95 -3.56 13.25 -3.00
C ARG A 95 -2.85 14.42 -2.30
N ALA A 96 -3.02 14.58 -0.99
CA ALA A 96 -2.23 15.49 -0.17
C ALA A 96 -0.85 14.90 0.21
N LEU A 97 -0.65 13.60 0.04
CA LEU A 97 0.60 12.89 0.30
C LEU A 97 1.39 12.65 -1.01
N PRO A 98 2.68 12.31 -0.95
CA PRO A 98 3.36 11.74 -2.11
C PRO A 98 2.64 10.45 -2.52
N HIS A 99 2.15 10.40 -3.76
CA HIS A 99 1.34 9.29 -4.25
C HIS A 99 1.59 8.97 -5.72
N VAL A 100 1.07 7.83 -6.16
CA VAL A 100 0.77 7.53 -7.56
C VAL A 100 -0.49 6.66 -7.58
N ALA A 101 -1.41 6.94 -8.49
CA ALA A 101 -2.51 6.05 -8.81
C ALA A 101 -2.03 5.02 -9.85
N THR A 102 -2.42 3.77 -9.62
CA THR A 102 -2.06 2.67 -10.50
C THR A 102 -3.15 1.61 -10.50
N ALA A 103 -3.08 0.73 -11.49
CA ALA A 103 -3.92 -0.44 -11.53
C ALA A 103 -3.11 -1.65 -11.06
N TRP A 104 -3.78 -2.58 -10.39
CA TRP A 104 -3.27 -3.93 -10.09
C TRP A 104 -2.14 -4.05 -9.08
N VAL A 105 -1.56 -2.97 -8.54
CA VAL A 105 -0.57 -3.11 -7.46
C VAL A 105 -1.30 -3.19 -6.12
N THR A 106 -1.45 -4.39 -5.56
CA THR A 106 -2.03 -4.64 -4.24
C THR A 106 -0.98 -5.15 -3.25
N GLY A 107 -1.39 -5.52 -2.04
CA GLY A 107 -0.53 -6.22 -1.09
C GLY A 107 0.12 -7.50 -1.63
N ILE A 108 -0.56 -8.21 -2.54
CA ILE A 108 -0.01 -9.41 -3.19
C ILE A 108 1.20 -9.04 -4.06
N GLU A 109 1.04 -8.04 -4.91
CA GLU A 109 2.09 -7.54 -5.79
C GLU A 109 3.25 -6.93 -5.00
N LEU A 110 2.98 -6.18 -3.93
CA LEU A 110 4.02 -5.66 -3.02
C LEU A 110 4.78 -6.80 -2.31
N GLY A 111 4.08 -7.85 -1.89
CA GLY A 111 4.69 -9.03 -1.28
C GLY A 111 5.61 -9.79 -2.24
N ALA A 112 5.19 -9.96 -3.51
CA ALA A 112 6.02 -10.52 -4.56
C ALA A 112 7.27 -9.67 -4.82
N LEU A 113 7.13 -8.34 -4.82
CA LEU A 113 8.27 -7.45 -5.01
C LEU A 113 9.26 -7.56 -3.85
N ALA A 114 8.78 -7.61 -2.60
CA ALA A 114 9.64 -7.78 -1.44
C ALA A 114 10.49 -9.06 -1.51
N LYS A 115 9.91 -10.17 -2.00
CA LYS A 115 10.66 -11.42 -2.23
C LYS A 115 11.76 -11.25 -3.28
N VAL A 116 11.46 -10.60 -4.40
CA VAL A 116 12.45 -10.33 -5.46
C VAL A 116 13.61 -9.48 -4.95
N LEU A 117 13.33 -8.57 -4.01
CA LEU A 117 14.33 -7.73 -3.35
C LEU A 117 15.03 -8.43 -2.18
N ALA A 118 14.77 -9.72 -1.94
CA ALA A 118 15.27 -10.50 -0.82
C ALA A 118 15.04 -9.83 0.56
N ALA A 119 13.96 -9.07 0.67
CA ALA A 119 13.58 -8.40 1.90
C ALA A 119 12.80 -9.35 2.80
N GLU A 120 13.13 -9.35 4.09
CA GLU A 120 12.26 -9.99 5.08
C GLU A 120 10.88 -9.34 5.03
N SER A 121 9.81 -10.14 5.14
CA SER A 121 8.46 -9.61 5.28
C SER A 121 8.34 -8.90 6.62
N ALA A 122 8.30 -7.58 6.59
CA ALA A 122 7.93 -6.77 7.73
C ALA A 122 6.44 -6.98 8.06
N PRO A 123 6.03 -6.76 9.31
CA PRO A 123 4.63 -6.81 9.69
C PRO A 123 3.78 -5.85 8.86
N ALA A 124 2.67 -6.33 8.31
CA ALA A 124 1.70 -5.48 7.63
C ALA A 124 1.08 -4.52 8.66
N ARG A 125 1.16 -3.21 8.37
CA ARG A 125 0.39 -2.18 9.07
C ARG A 125 -1.05 -2.27 8.59
N ILE A 126 -2.01 -2.47 9.51
CA ILE A 126 -3.40 -2.74 9.13
C ILE A 126 -4.27 -1.54 9.47
N VAL A 127 -4.99 -1.06 8.46
CA VAL A 127 -6.12 -0.16 8.64
C VAL A 127 -7.38 -1.00 8.37
N GLU A 128 -8.26 -1.08 9.36
CA GLU A 128 -9.64 -1.48 9.08
C GLU A 128 -10.36 -0.24 8.52
N PRO A 129 -10.64 -0.16 7.21
CA PRO A 129 -11.52 0.86 6.73
C PRO A 129 -12.85 0.80 7.49
N ARG A 130 -13.43 1.95 7.81
CA ARG A 130 -14.89 2.00 8.01
C ARG A 130 -15.52 1.50 6.70
N ASP A 131 -16.70 0.91 6.74
CA ASP A 131 -17.28 0.06 5.69
C ASP A 131 -17.23 0.56 4.21
N ASP A 132 -16.82 1.81 3.96
CA ASP A 132 -16.68 2.43 2.64
C ASP A 132 -15.24 2.89 2.27
N ASP A 133 -14.23 2.66 3.13
CA ASP A 133 -12.92 3.32 3.03
C ASP A 133 -11.81 2.49 2.33
N GLY A 134 -12.07 1.25 1.89
CA GLY A 134 -11.10 0.41 1.15
C GLY A 134 -9.91 -0.15 1.96
N PHE A 135 -9.19 -1.13 1.44
CA PHE A 135 -8.12 -1.81 2.20
C PHE A 135 -6.78 -1.08 2.09
N ILE A 136 -5.98 -1.06 3.18
CA ILE A 136 -4.60 -0.54 3.14
C ILE A 136 -3.60 -1.67 3.44
N ASP A 137 -2.64 -1.82 2.54
CA ASP A 137 -1.46 -2.66 2.75
C ASP A 137 -0.18 -1.81 2.65
N SER A 138 0.99 -2.41 2.91
CA SER A 138 2.26 -1.70 2.91
C SER A 138 3.38 -2.50 2.29
N LEU A 139 4.31 -1.80 1.64
CA LEU A 139 5.61 -2.37 1.26
C LEU A 139 6.33 -2.81 2.53
N SER A 140 6.98 -3.98 2.48
CA SER A 140 7.83 -4.42 3.57
C SER A 140 8.91 -3.37 3.88
N SER A 141 9.12 -3.06 5.16
CA SER A 141 10.17 -2.11 5.57
C SER A 141 11.55 -2.52 5.05
N GLY A 142 11.89 -3.81 5.06
CA GLY A 142 13.15 -4.32 4.52
C GLY A 142 13.29 -4.21 3.01
N ALA A 143 12.19 -3.96 2.28
CA ALA A 143 12.20 -3.79 0.82
C ALA A 143 12.40 -2.33 0.41
N ARG A 144 12.25 -1.38 1.34
CA ARG A 144 12.30 0.07 1.05
C ARG A 144 13.68 0.52 0.58
N GLU A 145 14.73 0.20 1.35
CA GLU A 145 16.11 0.59 1.02
C GLU A 145 16.62 -0.09 -0.26
N PRO A 146 16.47 -1.43 -0.45
CA PRO A 146 16.84 -2.08 -1.71
C PRO A 146 16.12 -1.51 -2.92
N LEU A 147 14.82 -1.21 -2.80
CA LEU A 147 14.05 -0.62 -3.89
C LEU A 147 14.52 0.78 -4.23
N ALA A 148 14.74 1.64 -3.22
CA ALA A 148 15.23 3.01 -3.40
C ALA A 148 16.63 3.08 -4.03
N ALA A 149 17.47 2.10 -3.72
CA ALA A 149 18.86 1.98 -4.18
C ALA A 149 19.00 1.32 -5.57
N LEU A 150 17.94 0.72 -6.11
CA LEU A 150 17.97 0.07 -7.43
C LEU A 150 18.44 1.06 -8.49
N ALA A 151 19.46 0.71 -9.28
CA ALA A 151 19.97 1.55 -10.36
C ALA A 151 18.99 1.57 -11.54
N ASP A 152 19.05 2.62 -12.36
CA ASP A 152 18.14 2.78 -13.51
C ASP A 152 18.25 1.61 -14.50
N ASP A 153 19.48 1.15 -14.75
CA ASP A 153 19.78 0.03 -15.65
C ASP A 153 19.28 -1.33 -15.11
N ASP A 154 19.06 -1.44 -13.80
CA ASP A 154 18.59 -2.67 -13.15
C ASP A 154 17.06 -2.78 -13.10
N ILE A 155 16.34 -1.70 -13.42
CA ILE A 155 14.87 -1.69 -13.35
C ILE A 155 14.22 -2.70 -14.28
N PRO A 156 14.59 -2.81 -15.57
CA PRO A 156 13.98 -3.79 -16.47
C PRO A 156 14.13 -5.22 -15.95
N ALA A 157 15.32 -5.58 -15.44
CA ALA A 157 15.60 -6.89 -14.89
C ALA A 157 14.82 -7.16 -13.58
N ALA A 158 14.65 -6.13 -12.73
CA ALA A 158 13.83 -6.25 -11.53
C ALA A 158 12.35 -6.44 -11.87
N ALA A 159 11.83 -5.71 -12.86
CA ALA A 159 10.47 -5.85 -13.36
C ALA A 159 10.21 -7.24 -13.95
N GLU A 160 11.17 -7.80 -14.69
CA GLU A 160 11.09 -9.16 -15.22
C GLU A 160 11.01 -10.22 -14.11
N ARG A 161 11.91 -10.14 -13.12
CA ARG A 161 11.87 -11.05 -11.96
C ARG A 161 10.55 -10.94 -11.19
N TRP A 162 10.03 -9.72 -11.06
CA TRP A 162 8.77 -9.47 -10.37
C TRP A 162 7.56 -10.02 -11.13
N ALA A 163 7.49 -9.83 -12.45
CA ALA A 163 6.46 -10.43 -13.29
C ALA A 163 6.51 -11.97 -13.19
N HIS A 164 7.70 -12.56 -13.21
CA HIS A 164 7.88 -13.99 -13.05
C HIS A 164 7.40 -14.51 -11.68
N GLU A 165 7.73 -13.82 -10.57
CA GLU A 165 7.22 -14.16 -9.24
C GLU A 165 5.68 -14.09 -9.16
N LEU A 166 5.07 -13.19 -9.94
CA LEU A 166 3.62 -13.08 -10.09
C LEU A 166 3.00 -14.10 -11.06
N GLY A 167 3.81 -14.91 -11.75
CA GLY A 167 3.35 -15.81 -12.79
C GLY A 167 2.76 -15.08 -14.02
N ARG A 168 3.24 -13.87 -14.30
CA ARG A 168 2.79 -13.01 -15.40
C ARG A 168 3.89 -12.82 -16.43
N THR A 169 3.50 -12.48 -17.65
CA THR A 169 4.44 -12.02 -18.68
C THR A 169 4.88 -10.59 -18.36
N PRO A 170 6.19 -10.29 -18.36
CA PRO A 170 6.67 -8.93 -18.16
C PRO A 170 6.21 -8.00 -19.29
N ASP A 171 5.87 -6.77 -18.93
CA ASP A 171 5.47 -5.71 -19.86
C ASP A 171 5.92 -4.33 -19.34
N ASP A 172 5.65 -3.29 -20.12
CA ASP A 172 6.02 -1.90 -19.80
C ASP A 172 5.34 -1.40 -18.51
N ALA A 173 4.18 -1.94 -18.14
CA ALA A 173 3.49 -1.57 -16.92
C ALA A 173 4.25 -2.05 -15.67
N HIS A 174 4.89 -3.22 -15.73
CA HIS A 174 5.77 -3.68 -14.65
C HIS A 174 6.98 -2.77 -14.50
N VAL A 175 7.60 -2.36 -15.61
CA VAL A 175 8.76 -1.44 -15.60
C VAL A 175 8.36 -0.10 -14.98
N TRP A 176 7.27 0.50 -15.45
CA TRP A 176 6.76 1.76 -14.92
C TRP A 176 6.41 1.65 -13.42
N ALA A 177 5.80 0.55 -12.99
CA ALA A 177 5.44 0.34 -11.59
C ALA A 177 6.67 0.26 -10.68
N ILE A 178 7.77 -0.35 -11.13
CA ILE A 178 9.05 -0.32 -10.39
C ILE A 178 9.60 1.12 -10.29
N TRP A 179 9.50 1.92 -11.36
CA TRP A 179 9.88 3.34 -11.31
C TRP A 179 9.05 4.11 -10.27
N ALA A 180 7.73 3.92 -10.26
CA ALA A 180 6.83 4.55 -9.30
C ALA A 180 7.18 4.16 -7.86
N LEU A 181 7.27 2.86 -7.59
CA LEU A 181 7.54 2.33 -6.26
C LEU A 181 8.92 2.77 -5.75
N ARG A 182 9.92 2.85 -6.63
CA ARG A 182 11.24 3.39 -6.28
C ARG A 182 11.19 4.87 -5.92
N ALA A 183 10.45 5.69 -6.67
CA ALA A 183 10.28 7.10 -6.35
C ALA A 183 9.61 7.27 -4.97
N LEU A 184 8.55 6.52 -4.70
CA LEU A 184 7.87 6.51 -3.41
C LEU A 184 8.75 5.96 -2.28
N ALA A 185 9.58 4.94 -2.53
CA ALA A 185 10.52 4.42 -1.54
C ALA A 185 11.58 5.45 -1.14
N ARG A 186 12.10 6.23 -2.10
CA ARG A 186 13.03 7.34 -1.82
C ARG A 186 12.39 8.43 -0.97
N GLU A 187 11.17 8.81 -1.30
CA GLU A 187 10.40 9.78 -0.52
C GLU A 187 10.08 9.25 0.89
N ALA A 188 9.73 7.97 1.02
CA ALA A 188 9.49 7.32 2.30
C ALA A 188 10.75 7.32 3.20
N ILE A 189 11.93 7.06 2.63
CA ILE A 189 13.21 7.18 3.36
C ILE A 189 13.44 8.64 3.80
N ALA A 190 13.23 9.60 2.91
CA ALA A 190 13.46 11.02 3.19
C ALA A 190 12.55 11.58 4.30
N THR A 191 11.32 11.05 4.41
CA THR A 191 10.30 11.50 5.35
C THR A 191 10.19 10.64 6.61
N GLY A 192 10.94 9.54 6.69
CA GLY A 192 10.78 8.54 7.75
C GLY A 192 9.46 7.76 7.68
N GLY A 193 8.74 7.84 6.56
CA GLY A 193 7.48 7.13 6.31
C GLY A 193 7.67 5.73 5.70
N ASN A 194 6.57 5.12 5.27
CA ASN A 194 6.59 3.89 4.47
C ASN A 194 5.74 4.03 3.22
N VAL A 195 5.90 3.12 2.26
CA VAL A 195 5.03 3.03 1.08
C VAL A 195 3.82 2.16 1.42
N PHE A 196 2.65 2.69 1.16
CA PHE A 196 1.35 2.07 1.36
C PHE A 196 0.61 1.93 0.04
N VAL A 197 -0.30 0.98 -0.02
CA VAL A 197 -1.29 0.87 -1.08
C VAL A 197 -2.67 1.00 -0.46
N HIS A 198 -3.49 1.89 -1.01
CA HIS A 198 -4.91 1.94 -0.77
C HIS A 198 -5.64 1.28 -1.93
N ILE A 199 -6.54 0.35 -1.63
CA ILE A 199 -7.35 -0.39 -2.60
C ILE A 199 -8.79 0.13 -2.45
N ALA A 200 -9.25 0.89 -3.43
CA ALA A 200 -10.62 1.38 -3.45
C ALA A 200 -11.59 0.21 -3.67
N SER A 201 -12.59 0.10 -2.79
CA SER A 201 -13.71 -0.85 -2.88
C SER A 201 -14.81 -0.36 -3.81
#